data_AF-A0A0F5ZPF0-F1
#
_entry.id   AF-A0A0F5ZPF0-F1
#
_cell.length_a   1.000
_cell.length_b   1.000
_cell.length_c   1.000
_cell.angle_alpha   90.00
_cell.angle_beta   90.00
_cell.angle_gamma   90.00
#
_symmetry.space_group_name_H-M   'P 1'
#
loop_
_entity.id
_entity.type
_entity.pdbx_description
1 polymer ?
#
loop_
_entity_poly.entity_id
_entity_poly.type
_entity_poly.pdbx_seq_one_letter_code
_entity_poly.pdbx_strand_id
1 'polypeptide(L)'
;MANKLKATLWICGLGLVAIAAVYAWTGHANALAARSQASYQRGSDLAASLSTRVAEARRLQTQYARSFDDADRAQLLATQKALQTDLQALRAMPMDAGRRKALQALTEAADAFSQGVAALFERVDEMGRGDAGLAAQLQQAADTLQAQVDVQQRPALALSLQKMRRQEALLLLDGDSTHADRASEEKLPFDLALAGLPADVQDTLRTGMEAYQAALLGYTAARVGLDVEAQSLLDTATGVAPALAAFQQAQVAALARAQARQQAGARTMSVVFALTLLLVAGVLITSLVLVLRAVRQPIQDTLRSPATSPTTVSNHPARLQRQR
;
A
#
# COMPACT_ATOMS: atom_id res chain seq x y z
N MET A 1 9.89 -65.54 25.97
CA MET A 1 9.00 -65.13 24.86
C MET A 1 8.20 -63.85 25.18
N ALA A 2 7.60 -63.71 26.37
CA ALA A 2 6.76 -62.55 26.73
C ALA A 2 7.45 -61.16 26.72
N ASN A 3 8.74 -61.06 27.10
CA ASN A 3 9.47 -59.78 27.05
C ASN A 3 9.82 -59.32 25.62
N LYS A 4 9.93 -60.24 24.64
CA LYS A 4 10.21 -59.89 23.23
C LYS A 4 8.96 -59.35 22.50
N LEU A 5 7.78 -59.85 22.87
CA LEU A 5 6.48 -59.36 22.38
C LEU A 5 6.12 -57.98 22.95
N LYS A 6 6.43 -57.72 24.24
CA LYS A 6 6.26 -56.39 24.83
C LYS A 6 7.17 -55.34 24.19
N ALA A 7 8.43 -55.70 23.87
CA ALA A 7 9.37 -54.80 23.21
C ALA A 7 8.94 -54.44 21.78
N THR A 8 8.43 -55.40 21.00
CA THR A 8 7.95 -55.16 19.63
C THR A 8 6.65 -54.34 19.58
N LEU A 9 5.75 -54.54 20.55
CA LEU A 9 4.53 -53.74 20.69
C LEU A 9 4.84 -52.27 21.06
N TRP A 10 5.83 -52.05 21.95
CA TRP A 10 6.31 -50.71 22.30
C TRP A 10 6.95 -49.99 21.11
N ILE A 11 7.72 -50.70 20.29
CA ILE A 11 8.36 -50.14 19.09
C ILE A 11 7.32 -49.80 18.01
N CYS A 12 6.29 -50.64 17.82
CA CYS A 12 5.18 -50.33 16.91
C CYS A 12 4.33 -49.15 17.40
N GLY A 13 4.06 -49.07 18.71
CA GLY A 13 3.34 -47.93 19.31
C GLY A 13 4.09 -46.60 19.16
N LEU A 14 5.42 -46.61 19.39
CA LEU A 14 6.27 -45.44 19.19
C LEU A 14 6.33 -45.00 17.71
N GLY A 15 6.38 -45.94 16.77
CA GLY A 15 6.34 -45.65 15.33
C GLY A 15 5.04 -44.96 14.90
N LEU A 16 3.89 -45.41 15.41
CA LEU A 16 2.57 -44.87 15.06
C LEU A 16 2.34 -43.46 15.65
N VAL A 17 2.82 -43.21 16.87
CA VAL A 17 2.78 -41.88 17.50
C VAL A 17 3.69 -40.89 16.77
N ALA A 18 4.86 -41.32 16.29
CA ALA A 18 5.75 -40.49 15.50
C ALA A 18 5.12 -40.08 14.15
N ILE A 19 4.43 -41.02 13.47
CA ILE A 19 3.73 -40.74 12.20
C ILE A 19 2.54 -39.79 12.43
N ALA A 20 1.76 -40.00 13.49
CA ALA A 20 0.63 -39.12 13.84
C ALA A 20 1.08 -37.70 14.20
N ALA A 21 2.21 -37.56 14.91
CA ALA A 21 2.80 -36.25 15.25
C ALA A 21 3.27 -35.49 14.00
N VAL A 22 3.87 -36.18 13.02
CA VAL A 22 4.27 -35.58 11.74
C VAL A 22 3.04 -35.11 10.95
N TYR A 23 1.96 -35.88 10.93
CA TYR A 23 0.73 -35.54 10.17
C TYR A 23 -0.07 -34.39 10.78
N ALA A 24 -0.16 -34.34 12.12
CA ALA A 24 -0.81 -33.23 12.81
C ALA A 24 -0.02 -31.91 12.65
N TRP A 25 1.31 -31.99 12.58
CA TRP A 25 2.18 -30.82 12.45
C TRP A 25 2.27 -30.28 11.02
N THR A 26 2.27 -31.16 10.00
CA THR A 26 2.22 -30.74 8.58
C THR A 26 0.91 -30.02 8.24
N GLY A 27 -0.21 -30.44 8.84
CA GLY A 27 -1.49 -29.72 8.73
C GLY A 27 -1.44 -28.30 9.33
N HIS A 28 -0.80 -28.14 10.49
CA HIS A 28 -0.62 -26.82 11.13
C HIS A 28 0.34 -25.91 10.34
N ALA A 29 1.44 -26.46 9.82
CA ALA A 29 2.42 -25.73 9.02
C ALA A 29 1.86 -25.29 7.66
N ASN A 30 1.08 -26.13 6.98
CA ASN A 30 0.40 -25.77 5.73
C ASN A 30 -0.68 -24.70 5.95
N ALA A 31 -1.42 -24.74 7.05
CA ALA A 31 -2.39 -23.69 7.40
C ALA A 31 -1.72 -22.34 7.70
N LEU A 32 -0.55 -22.33 8.36
CA LEU A 32 0.26 -21.14 8.61
C LEU A 32 0.89 -20.58 7.32
N ALA A 33 1.35 -21.45 6.42
CA ALA A 33 1.88 -21.05 5.12
C ALA A 33 0.78 -20.47 4.20
N ALA A 34 -0.40 -21.10 4.13
CA ALA A 34 -1.53 -20.59 3.35
C ALA A 34 -2.06 -19.24 3.87
N ARG A 35 -2.14 -19.05 5.19
CA ARG A 35 -2.54 -17.78 5.81
C ARG A 35 -1.53 -16.66 5.56
N SER A 36 -0.23 -16.97 5.61
CA SER A 36 0.81 -15.98 5.31
C SER A 36 0.79 -15.60 3.82
N GLN A 37 0.71 -16.57 2.91
CA GLN A 37 0.67 -16.32 1.46
C GLN A 37 -0.57 -15.53 1.01
N ALA A 38 -1.76 -15.84 1.54
CA ALA A 38 -2.98 -15.06 1.27
C ALA A 38 -2.91 -13.62 1.81
N SER A 39 -2.21 -13.40 2.93
CA SER A 39 -1.97 -12.06 3.47
C SER A 39 -0.97 -11.25 2.63
N TYR A 40 0.01 -11.91 2.00
CA TYR A 40 0.96 -11.28 1.08
C TYR A 40 0.29 -10.89 -0.25
N GLN A 41 -0.54 -11.76 -0.82
CA GLN A 41 -1.30 -11.45 -2.05
C GLN A 41 -2.25 -10.26 -1.84
N ARG A 42 -3.04 -10.27 -0.75
CA ARG A 42 -3.87 -9.11 -0.39
C ARG A 42 -3.04 -7.84 -0.17
N GLY A 43 -1.86 -7.96 0.43
CA GLY A 43 -0.94 -6.84 0.66
C GLY A 43 -0.35 -6.28 -0.64
N SER A 44 -0.07 -7.12 -1.64
CA SER A 44 0.42 -6.66 -2.96
C SER A 44 -0.68 -6.01 -3.78
N ASP A 45 -1.89 -6.56 -3.77
CA ASP A 45 -3.02 -6.00 -4.51
C ASP A 45 -3.41 -4.62 -3.97
N LEU A 46 -3.41 -4.46 -2.63
CA LEU A 46 -3.61 -3.17 -1.97
C LEU A 46 -2.47 -2.17 -2.24
N ALA A 47 -1.23 -2.64 -2.37
CA ALA A 47 -0.12 -1.76 -2.73
C ALA A 47 -0.19 -1.30 -4.20
N ALA A 48 -0.68 -2.16 -5.09
CA ALA A 48 -0.93 -1.82 -6.48
C ALA A 48 -2.09 -0.81 -6.59
N SER A 49 -3.20 -1.03 -5.86
CA SER A 49 -4.34 -0.09 -5.83
C SER A 49 -3.93 1.29 -5.30
N LEU A 50 -3.08 1.33 -4.26
CA LEU A 50 -2.50 2.59 -3.76
C LEU A 50 -1.73 3.33 -4.84
N SER A 51 -0.89 2.63 -5.62
CA SER A 51 -0.09 3.27 -6.67
C SER A 51 -0.96 3.90 -7.75
N THR A 52 -2.01 3.20 -8.18
CA THR A 52 -2.98 3.70 -9.14
C THR A 52 -3.76 4.89 -8.57
N ARG A 53 -4.19 4.82 -7.31
CA ARG A 53 -4.95 5.90 -6.66
C ARG A 53 -4.10 7.15 -6.43
N VAL A 54 -2.83 7.01 -6.07
CA VAL A 54 -1.91 8.16 -5.96
C VAL A 54 -1.68 8.81 -7.33
N ALA A 55 -1.48 8.02 -8.38
CA ALA A 55 -1.34 8.54 -9.74
C ALA A 55 -2.61 9.29 -10.20
N GLU A 56 -3.78 8.71 -9.92
CA GLU A 56 -5.06 9.32 -10.25
C GLU A 56 -5.31 10.60 -9.45
N ALA A 57 -4.99 10.63 -8.16
CA ALA A 57 -5.09 11.83 -7.34
C ALA A 57 -4.20 12.97 -7.87
N ARG A 58 -2.98 12.67 -8.34
CA ARG A 58 -2.08 13.65 -8.97
C ARG A 58 -2.59 14.14 -10.32
N ARG A 59 -3.18 13.24 -11.12
CA ARG A 59 -3.82 13.60 -12.39
C ARG A 59 -4.97 14.57 -12.15
N LEU A 60 -5.87 14.23 -11.23
CA LEU A 60 -7.04 15.04 -10.88
C LEU A 60 -6.64 16.37 -10.24
N GLN A 61 -5.59 16.39 -9.41
CA GLN A 61 -5.03 17.64 -8.88
C GLN A 61 -4.53 18.56 -9.99
N THR A 62 -3.81 18.03 -10.97
CA THR A 62 -3.32 18.85 -12.11
C THR A 62 -4.47 19.37 -12.97
N GLN A 63 -5.53 18.57 -13.11
CA GLN A 63 -6.74 18.97 -13.83
C GLN A 63 -7.49 20.07 -13.06
N TYR A 64 -7.74 19.85 -11.76
CA TYR A 64 -8.41 20.80 -10.88
C TYR A 64 -7.64 22.12 -10.74
N ALA A 65 -6.31 22.10 -10.65
CA ALA A 65 -5.49 23.30 -10.59
C ALA A 65 -5.58 24.17 -11.85
N ARG A 66 -6.15 23.65 -12.95
CA ARG A 66 -6.38 24.40 -14.18
C ARG A 66 -7.83 24.85 -14.33
N SER A 67 -8.78 23.97 -14.01
CA SER A 67 -10.21 24.20 -14.24
C SER A 67 -10.92 24.85 -13.05
N PHE A 68 -10.45 24.58 -11.83
CA PHE A 68 -11.13 24.87 -10.57
C PHE A 68 -12.59 24.39 -10.52
N ASP A 69 -12.92 23.37 -11.31
CA ASP A 69 -14.28 22.88 -11.51
C ASP A 69 -14.76 22.02 -10.31
N ASP A 70 -16.04 22.17 -9.97
CA ASP A 70 -16.66 21.45 -8.85
C ASP A 70 -16.72 19.93 -9.08
N ALA A 71 -16.83 19.46 -10.32
CA ALA A 71 -16.80 18.04 -10.66
C ALA A 71 -15.40 17.46 -10.42
N ASP A 72 -14.36 18.17 -10.84
CA ASP A 72 -12.96 17.77 -10.62
C ASP A 72 -12.65 17.75 -9.11
N ARG A 73 -13.14 18.73 -8.35
CA ARG A 73 -13.07 18.76 -6.88
C ARG A 73 -13.73 17.55 -6.25
N ALA A 74 -14.97 17.22 -6.65
CA ALA A 74 -15.70 16.08 -6.11
C ALA A 74 -14.97 14.76 -6.38
N GLN A 75 -14.40 14.61 -7.59
CA GLN A 75 -13.64 13.43 -7.95
C GLN A 75 -12.32 13.32 -7.17
N LEU A 76 -11.63 14.44 -6.93
CA LEU A 76 -10.41 14.48 -6.11
C LEU A 76 -10.71 14.10 -4.65
N LEU A 77 -11.77 14.65 -4.05
CA LEU A 77 -12.23 14.28 -2.70
C LEU A 77 -12.58 12.80 -2.57
N ALA A 78 -13.30 12.24 -3.56
CA ALA A 78 -13.62 10.82 -3.58
C ALA A 78 -12.35 9.95 -3.65
N THR A 79 -11.36 10.36 -4.45
CA THR A 79 -10.08 9.65 -4.59
C THR A 79 -9.25 9.70 -3.30
N GLN A 80 -9.20 10.85 -2.62
CA GLN A 80 -8.53 10.97 -1.32
C GLN A 80 -9.18 10.10 -0.24
N LYS A 81 -10.51 10.06 -0.18
CA LYS A 81 -11.24 9.21 0.76
C LYS A 81 -10.95 7.72 0.52
N ALA A 82 -10.90 7.31 -0.75
CA ALA A 82 -10.53 5.95 -1.12
C ALA A 82 -9.08 5.63 -0.72
N LEU A 83 -8.15 6.57 -0.92
CA LEU A 83 -6.74 6.44 -0.51
C LEU A 83 -6.61 6.24 1.00
N GLN A 84 -7.30 7.06 1.80
CA GLN A 84 -7.30 6.92 3.26
C GLN A 84 -7.88 5.57 3.71
N THR A 85 -8.93 5.11 3.04
CA THR A 85 -9.55 3.79 3.32
C THR A 85 -8.55 2.65 3.07
N ASP A 86 -7.82 2.69 1.96
CA ASP A 86 -6.77 1.71 1.64
C ASP A 86 -5.63 1.72 2.68
N LEU A 87 -5.17 2.91 3.07
CA LEU A 87 -4.11 3.06 4.07
C LEU A 87 -4.55 2.51 5.44
N GLN A 88 -5.80 2.75 5.84
CA GLN A 88 -6.37 2.18 7.06
C GLN A 88 -6.49 0.65 6.97
N ALA A 89 -6.94 0.12 5.85
CA ALA A 89 -7.02 -1.33 5.63
C ALA A 89 -5.64 -1.99 5.73
N LEU A 90 -4.61 -1.38 5.16
CA LEU A 90 -3.22 -1.86 5.28
C LEU A 90 -2.68 -1.78 6.70
N ARG A 91 -3.00 -0.73 7.45
CA ARG A 91 -2.61 -0.59 8.87
C ARG A 91 -3.22 -1.68 9.76
N ALA A 92 -4.42 -2.15 9.43
CA ALA A 92 -5.09 -3.25 10.14
C ALA A 92 -4.47 -4.63 9.87
N MET A 93 -3.63 -4.77 8.83
CA MET A 93 -2.98 -6.04 8.50
C MET A 93 -1.78 -6.32 9.42
N PRO A 94 -1.49 -7.59 9.74
CA PRO A 94 -0.31 -7.96 10.50
C PRO A 94 0.97 -7.66 9.71
N MET A 95 1.80 -6.76 10.23
CA MET A 95 3.04 -6.29 9.59
C MET A 95 4.25 -6.33 10.54
N ASP A 96 5.43 -6.56 9.97
CA ASP A 96 6.71 -6.44 10.67
C ASP A 96 7.12 -4.96 10.83
N ALA A 97 8.09 -4.69 11.70
CA ALA A 97 8.48 -3.32 12.06
C ALA A 97 8.92 -2.48 10.85
N GLY A 98 9.62 -3.09 9.89
CA GLY A 98 10.08 -2.42 8.67
C GLY A 98 8.92 -1.95 7.77
N ARG A 99 7.95 -2.83 7.49
CA ARG A 99 6.76 -2.45 6.72
C ARG A 99 5.89 -1.44 7.45
N ARG A 100 5.75 -1.55 8.78
CA ARG A 100 5.03 -0.55 9.59
C ARG A 100 5.64 0.84 9.48
N LYS A 101 6.98 0.95 9.58
CA LYS A 101 7.68 2.23 9.42
C LYS A 101 7.49 2.82 8.02
N ALA A 102 7.59 1.99 6.97
CA ALA A 102 7.39 2.44 5.60
C ALA A 102 5.94 2.86 5.31
N LEU A 103 4.95 2.12 5.85
CA LEU A 103 3.54 2.48 5.76
C LEU A 103 3.22 3.78 6.50
N GLN A 104 3.85 4.01 7.65
CA GLN A 104 3.72 5.25 8.40
C GLN A 104 4.21 6.45 7.56
N ALA A 105 5.42 6.36 6.99
CA ALA A 105 5.97 7.41 6.12
C ALA A 105 5.09 7.68 4.89
N LEU A 106 4.54 6.62 4.27
CA LEU A 106 3.59 6.76 3.16
C LEU A 106 2.31 7.47 3.61
N THR A 107 1.80 7.17 4.81
CA THR A 107 0.60 7.84 5.30
C THR A 107 0.86 9.30 5.62
N GLU A 108 2.00 9.62 6.26
CA GLU A 108 2.40 11.01 6.54
C GLU A 108 2.50 11.82 5.24
N ALA A 109 3.10 11.25 4.18
CA ALA A 109 3.16 11.90 2.87
C ALA A 109 1.78 12.08 2.23
N ALA A 110 0.89 11.07 2.34
CA ALA A 110 -0.47 11.15 1.83
C ALA A 110 -1.34 12.16 2.60
N ASP A 111 -1.15 12.27 3.91
CA ASP A 111 -1.84 13.23 4.78
C ASP A 111 -1.37 14.67 4.45
N ALA A 112 -0.07 14.89 4.29
CA ALA A 112 0.48 16.18 3.86
C ALA A 112 -0.07 16.60 2.49
N PHE A 113 -0.12 15.67 1.54
CA PHE A 113 -0.74 15.92 0.23
C PHE A 113 -2.24 16.26 0.36
N SER A 114 -2.98 15.54 1.21
CA SER A 114 -4.40 15.81 1.46
C SER A 114 -4.63 17.19 2.09
N GLN A 115 -3.77 17.62 3.01
CA GLN A 115 -3.82 18.95 3.62
C GLN A 115 -3.56 20.05 2.58
N GLY A 116 -2.57 19.87 1.71
CA GLY A 116 -2.30 20.82 0.62
C GLY A 116 -3.47 20.96 -0.36
N VAL A 117 -4.16 19.86 -0.69
CA VAL A 117 -5.39 19.92 -1.50
C VAL A 117 -6.52 20.65 -0.76
N ALA A 118 -6.68 20.45 0.55
CA ALA A 118 -7.70 21.16 1.32
C ALA A 118 -7.43 22.66 1.36
N ALA A 119 -6.17 23.08 1.55
CA ALA A 119 -5.77 24.49 1.47
C ALA A 119 -6.05 25.07 0.08
N LEU A 120 -5.78 24.31 -0.99
CA LEU A 120 -6.13 24.71 -2.36
C LEU A 120 -7.65 24.92 -2.52
N PHE A 121 -8.47 24.03 -1.95
CA PHE A 121 -9.93 24.18 -1.98
C PHE A 121 -10.41 25.43 -1.25
N GLU A 122 -9.88 25.72 -0.07
CA GLU A 122 -10.22 26.94 0.68
C GLU A 122 -9.88 28.21 -0.11
N ARG A 123 -8.72 28.23 -0.79
CA ARG A 123 -8.33 29.37 -1.64
C ARG A 123 -9.19 29.54 -2.87
N VAL A 124 -9.57 28.43 -3.52
CA VAL A 124 -10.53 28.49 -4.64
C VAL A 124 -11.89 28.99 -4.15
N ASP A 125 -12.33 28.59 -2.95
CA ASP A 125 -13.61 29.03 -2.38
C ASP A 125 -13.60 30.53 -2.06
N GLU A 126 -12.49 31.03 -1.51
CA GLU A 126 -12.28 32.46 -1.27
C GLU A 126 -12.33 33.29 -2.57
N MET A 127 -11.77 32.76 -3.67
CA MET A 127 -11.88 33.42 -4.97
C MET A 127 -13.29 33.36 -5.56
N GLY A 128 -14.01 32.24 -5.40
CA GLY A 128 -15.04 31.83 -6.37
C GLY A 128 -16.39 31.35 -5.83
N ARG A 129 -16.66 31.29 -4.51
CA ARG A 129 -18.00 30.87 -4.04
C ARG A 129 -18.75 31.89 -3.19
N GLY A 130 -20.01 32.09 -3.60
CA GLY A 130 -21.02 32.89 -2.91
C GLY A 130 -20.89 34.39 -3.19
N ASP A 131 -21.91 35.14 -2.76
CA ASP A 131 -21.98 36.60 -2.94
C ASP A 131 -20.83 37.36 -2.23
N ALA A 132 -20.10 36.66 -1.36
CA ALA A 132 -18.93 37.17 -0.65
C ALA A 132 -17.58 36.83 -1.33
N GLY A 133 -17.55 35.99 -2.38
CA GLY A 133 -16.32 35.62 -3.05
C GLY A 133 -15.70 36.78 -3.83
N LEU A 134 -14.37 36.77 -4.01
CA LEU A 134 -13.65 37.88 -4.67
C LEU A 134 -14.14 38.15 -6.10
N ALA A 135 -14.51 37.12 -6.86
CA ALA A 135 -15.11 37.28 -8.19
C ALA A 135 -16.46 38.02 -8.14
N ALA A 136 -17.30 37.72 -7.15
CA ALA A 136 -18.58 38.39 -6.96
C ALA A 136 -18.39 39.85 -6.52
N GLN A 137 -17.43 40.11 -5.63
CA GLN A 137 -17.07 41.47 -5.22
C GLN A 137 -16.55 42.31 -6.39
N LEU A 138 -15.72 41.73 -7.26
CA LEU A 138 -15.23 42.36 -8.49
C LEU A 138 -16.39 42.69 -9.44
N GLN A 139 -17.27 41.72 -9.69
CA GLN A 139 -18.46 41.94 -10.52
C GLN A 139 -19.36 43.04 -9.94
N GLN A 140 -19.61 43.04 -8.64
CA GLN A 140 -20.42 44.05 -7.96
C GLN A 140 -19.80 45.45 -8.09
N ALA A 141 -18.48 45.59 -7.89
CA ALA A 141 -17.78 46.86 -8.04
C ALA A 141 -17.85 47.35 -9.50
N ALA A 142 -17.69 46.43 -10.45
CA ALA A 142 -17.77 46.72 -11.88
C ALA A 142 -19.17 47.18 -12.30
N ASP A 143 -20.23 46.51 -11.82
CA ASP A 143 -21.62 46.86 -12.12
C ASP A 143 -22.03 48.18 -11.48
N THR A 144 -21.55 48.44 -10.25
CA THR A 144 -21.75 49.72 -9.56
C THR A 144 -21.12 50.87 -10.35
N LEU A 145 -19.87 50.70 -10.79
CA LEU A 145 -19.18 51.69 -11.60
C LEU A 145 -19.84 51.89 -12.98
N GLN A 146 -20.28 50.81 -13.62
CA GLN A 146 -21.02 50.86 -14.89
C GLN A 146 -22.29 51.69 -14.76
N ALA A 147 -23.09 51.45 -13.72
CA ALA A 147 -24.30 52.22 -13.47
C ALA A 147 -24.00 53.72 -13.28
N GLN A 148 -22.92 54.07 -12.56
CA GLN A 148 -22.51 55.46 -12.37
C GLN A 148 -22.05 56.13 -13.67
N VAL A 149 -21.33 55.40 -14.53
CA VAL A 149 -20.85 55.87 -15.83
C VAL A 149 -22.00 56.06 -16.82
N ASP A 150 -22.96 55.14 -16.85
CA ASP A 150 -24.10 55.18 -17.77
C ASP A 150 -24.98 56.42 -17.56
N VAL A 151 -25.15 56.86 -16.31
CA VAL A 151 -25.86 58.10 -15.96
C VAL A 151 -25.25 59.33 -16.62
N GLN A 152 -23.93 59.35 -16.84
CA GLN A 152 -23.24 60.51 -17.42
C GLN A 152 -23.40 60.60 -18.93
N GLN A 153 -23.78 59.51 -19.60
CA GLN A 153 -23.94 59.42 -21.06
C GLN A 153 -22.72 59.95 -21.83
N ARG A 154 -21.50 59.76 -21.29
CA ARG A 154 -20.25 60.21 -21.92
C ARG A 154 -19.53 59.05 -22.61
N PRO A 155 -19.38 59.07 -23.96
CA PRO A 155 -18.76 57.97 -24.71
C PRO A 155 -17.33 57.65 -24.29
N ALA A 156 -16.54 58.67 -23.89
CA ALA A 156 -15.17 58.46 -23.46
C ALA A 156 -15.06 57.62 -22.18
N LEU A 157 -15.94 57.87 -21.19
CA LEU A 157 -16.00 57.09 -19.95
C LEU A 157 -16.48 55.66 -20.22
N ALA A 158 -17.53 55.52 -21.03
CA ALA A 158 -18.07 54.22 -21.41
C ALA A 158 -17.03 53.36 -22.15
N LEU A 159 -16.25 53.97 -23.06
CA LEU A 159 -15.21 53.26 -23.81
C LEU A 159 -14.09 52.74 -22.90
N SER A 160 -13.57 53.58 -21.99
CA SER A 160 -12.52 53.14 -21.06
C SER A 160 -13.03 52.01 -20.15
N LEU A 161 -14.25 52.13 -19.63
CA LEU A 161 -14.84 51.07 -18.81
C LEU A 161 -15.04 49.77 -19.58
N GLN A 162 -15.53 49.82 -20.82
CA GLN A 162 -15.71 48.64 -21.66
C GLN A 162 -14.37 47.91 -21.92
N LYS A 163 -13.29 48.66 -22.16
CA LYS A 163 -11.96 48.07 -22.33
C LYS A 163 -11.47 47.39 -21.05
N MET A 164 -11.70 48.00 -19.88
CA MET A 164 -11.39 47.37 -18.59
C MET A 164 -12.20 46.08 -18.40
N ARG A 165 -13.52 46.12 -18.59
CA ARG A 165 -14.41 44.94 -18.49
C ARG A 165 -13.97 43.80 -19.43
N ARG A 166 -13.45 44.13 -20.62
CA ARG A 166 -12.91 43.12 -21.53
C ARG A 166 -11.65 42.45 -20.95
N GLN A 167 -10.73 43.21 -20.37
CA GLN A 167 -9.54 42.62 -19.74
C GLN A 167 -9.91 41.82 -18.49
N GLU A 168 -10.84 42.32 -17.67
CA GLU A 168 -11.40 41.59 -16.53
C GLU A 168 -11.98 40.23 -16.97
N ALA A 169 -12.79 40.20 -18.03
CA ALA A 169 -13.35 38.94 -18.53
C ALA A 169 -12.27 37.96 -19.00
N LEU A 170 -11.16 38.45 -19.58
CA LEU A 170 -10.03 37.61 -19.96
C LEU A 170 -9.28 37.09 -18.73
N LEU A 171 -9.02 37.94 -17.73
CA LEU A 171 -8.46 37.55 -16.45
C LEU A 171 -9.30 36.47 -15.75
N LEU A 172 -10.63 36.61 -15.76
CA LEU A 172 -11.52 35.60 -15.18
C LEU A 172 -11.51 34.28 -15.97
N LEU A 173 -11.21 34.34 -17.27
CA LEU A 173 -11.20 33.18 -18.15
C LEU A 173 -9.91 32.35 -18.05
N ASP A 174 -8.75 33.00 -18.12
CA ASP A 174 -7.45 32.32 -18.16
C ASP A 174 -6.58 32.51 -16.90
N GLY A 175 -6.91 33.50 -16.06
CA GLY A 175 -6.17 33.80 -14.84
C GLY A 175 -4.86 34.55 -15.06
N ASP A 176 -4.53 34.99 -16.29
CA ASP A 176 -3.28 35.70 -16.57
C ASP A 176 -3.31 37.12 -15.98
N SER A 177 -2.43 37.37 -15.00
CA SER A 177 -2.34 38.64 -14.29
C SER A 177 -2.01 39.83 -15.19
N THR A 178 -1.43 39.61 -16.38
CA THR A 178 -1.17 40.69 -17.35
C THR A 178 -2.45 41.38 -17.82
N HIS A 179 -3.60 40.71 -17.74
CA HIS A 179 -4.89 41.34 -17.99
C HIS A 179 -5.26 42.38 -16.94
N ALA A 180 -4.91 42.17 -15.67
CA ALA A 180 -5.12 43.16 -14.61
C ALA A 180 -4.25 44.42 -14.83
N ASP A 181 -3.01 44.25 -15.30
CA ASP A 181 -2.13 45.36 -15.66
C ASP A 181 -2.72 46.18 -16.82
N ARG A 182 -3.16 45.50 -17.89
CA ARG A 182 -3.80 46.14 -19.05
C ARG A 182 -5.11 46.83 -18.69
N ALA A 183 -5.87 46.30 -17.72
CA ALA A 183 -7.06 46.98 -17.20
C ALA A 183 -6.68 48.25 -16.44
N SER A 184 -5.59 48.20 -15.66
CA SER A 184 -5.09 49.33 -14.88
C SER A 184 -4.59 50.49 -15.76
N GLU A 185 -4.07 50.20 -16.95
CA GLU A 185 -3.67 51.22 -17.95
C GLU A 185 -4.81 52.15 -18.35
N GLU A 186 -6.07 51.69 -18.31
CA GLU A 186 -7.24 52.51 -18.67
C GLU A 186 -7.69 53.46 -17.54
N LYS A 187 -7.07 53.42 -16.35
CA LYS A 187 -7.35 54.36 -15.25
C LYS A 187 -7.05 55.81 -15.66
N LEU A 188 -5.91 56.06 -16.29
CA LEU A 188 -5.52 57.42 -16.70
C LEU A 188 -6.47 57.99 -17.78
N PRO A 189 -6.78 57.27 -18.89
CA PRO A 189 -7.83 57.68 -19.83
C PRO A 189 -9.18 57.95 -19.17
N PHE A 190 -9.57 57.12 -18.20
CA PHE A 190 -10.81 57.32 -17.44
C PHE A 190 -10.77 58.63 -16.64
N ASP A 191 -9.71 58.86 -15.86
CA ASP A 191 -9.53 60.07 -15.05
C ASP A 191 -9.52 61.34 -15.92
N LEU A 192 -8.90 61.30 -17.10
CA LEU A 192 -8.93 62.40 -18.07
C LEU A 192 -10.33 62.65 -18.63
N ALA A 193 -11.12 61.60 -18.86
CA ALA A 193 -12.49 61.70 -19.35
C ALA A 193 -13.48 62.26 -18.30
N LEU A 194 -13.10 62.31 -17.02
CA LEU A 194 -13.86 62.99 -15.97
C LEU A 194 -13.85 64.52 -16.10
N ALA A 195 -12.90 65.09 -16.86
CA ALA A 195 -12.76 66.53 -17.00
C ALA A 195 -14.06 67.20 -17.48
N GLY A 196 -14.43 68.30 -16.82
CA GLY A 196 -15.64 69.06 -17.15
C GLY A 196 -16.95 68.42 -16.67
N LEU A 197 -16.91 67.42 -15.78
CA LEU A 197 -18.06 67.02 -14.97
C LEU A 197 -18.15 67.84 -13.67
N PRO A 198 -19.31 67.90 -13.00
CA PRO A 198 -19.43 68.46 -11.65
C PRO A 198 -18.48 67.76 -10.66
N ALA A 199 -17.95 68.49 -9.68
CA ALA A 199 -16.93 67.96 -8.76
C ALA A 199 -17.45 66.77 -7.93
N ASP A 200 -18.69 66.83 -7.47
CA ASP A 200 -19.38 65.75 -6.76
C ASP A 200 -19.52 64.47 -7.61
N VAL A 201 -19.79 64.63 -8.91
CA VAL A 201 -19.85 63.51 -9.86
C VAL A 201 -18.46 62.93 -10.12
N GLN A 202 -17.45 63.79 -10.29
CA GLN A 202 -16.06 63.35 -10.47
C GLN A 202 -15.60 62.53 -9.27
N ASP A 203 -15.88 62.99 -8.04
CA ASP A 203 -15.49 62.31 -6.81
C ASP A 203 -16.21 60.96 -6.68
N THR A 204 -17.51 60.92 -6.97
CA THR A 204 -18.29 59.66 -6.98
C THR A 204 -17.69 58.62 -7.94
N LEU A 205 -17.39 59.03 -9.18
CA LEU A 205 -16.81 58.14 -10.19
C LEU A 205 -15.39 57.70 -9.84
N ARG A 206 -14.60 58.60 -9.24
CA ARG A 206 -13.24 58.27 -8.78
C ARG A 206 -13.27 57.24 -7.65
N THR A 207 -14.16 57.40 -6.68
CA THR A 207 -14.37 56.40 -5.62
C THR A 207 -14.85 55.07 -6.19
N GLY A 208 -15.79 55.06 -7.15
CA GLY A 208 -16.21 53.84 -7.84
C GLY A 208 -15.06 53.15 -8.58
N MET A 209 -14.23 53.92 -9.28
CA MET A 209 -13.03 53.41 -9.94
C MET A 209 -12.01 52.83 -8.96
N GLU A 210 -11.78 53.48 -7.82
CA GLU A 210 -10.89 52.98 -6.77
C GLU A 210 -11.41 51.66 -6.18
N ALA A 211 -12.71 51.55 -5.91
CA ALA A 211 -13.32 50.31 -5.45
C ALA A 211 -13.18 49.17 -6.48
N TYR A 212 -13.42 49.46 -7.76
CA TYR A 212 -13.22 48.52 -8.85
C TYR A 212 -11.76 48.05 -8.95
N GLN A 213 -10.80 48.97 -8.94
CA GLN A 213 -9.37 48.64 -9.00
C GLN A 213 -8.91 47.84 -7.78
N ALA A 214 -9.40 48.18 -6.58
CA ALA A 214 -9.11 47.42 -5.37
C ALA A 214 -9.64 45.98 -5.46
N ALA A 215 -10.87 45.79 -5.96
CA ALA A 215 -11.44 44.46 -6.16
C ALA A 215 -10.67 43.66 -7.23
N LEU A 216 -10.28 44.30 -8.33
CA LEU A 216 -9.48 43.69 -9.40
C LEU A 216 -8.11 43.22 -8.89
N LEU A 217 -7.42 44.07 -8.12
CA LEU A 217 -6.14 43.74 -7.50
C LEU A 217 -6.29 42.64 -6.45
N GLY A 218 -7.36 42.67 -5.64
CA GLY A 218 -7.66 41.63 -4.67
C GLY A 218 -7.86 40.26 -5.32
N TYR A 219 -8.66 40.21 -6.39
CA TYR A 219 -8.84 38.99 -7.18
C TYR A 219 -7.52 38.52 -7.81
N THR A 220 -6.76 39.44 -8.41
CA THR A 220 -5.47 39.11 -9.07
C THR A 220 -4.45 38.57 -8.07
N ALA A 221 -4.34 39.18 -6.90
CA ALA A 221 -3.44 38.72 -5.84
C ALA A 221 -3.82 37.32 -5.35
N ALA A 222 -5.12 37.06 -5.16
CA ALA A 222 -5.61 35.73 -4.81
C ALA A 222 -5.30 34.70 -5.89
N ARG A 223 -5.43 35.07 -7.18
CA ARG A 223 -5.11 34.19 -8.31
C ARG A 223 -3.63 33.82 -8.38
N VAL A 224 -2.74 34.80 -8.21
CA VAL A 224 -1.29 34.59 -8.17
C VAL A 224 -0.89 33.73 -6.97
N GLY A 225 -1.50 33.99 -5.80
CA GLY A 225 -1.32 33.13 -4.61
C GLY A 225 -1.71 31.68 -4.91
N LEU A 226 -2.88 31.48 -5.50
CA LEU A 226 -3.37 30.15 -5.87
C LEU A 226 -2.41 29.38 -6.78
N ASP A 227 -1.74 30.04 -7.73
CA ASP A 227 -0.74 29.40 -8.57
C ASP A 227 0.51 28.97 -7.78
N VAL A 228 0.93 29.76 -6.80
CA VAL A 228 2.03 29.41 -5.88
C VAL A 228 1.63 28.21 -5.00
N GLU A 229 0.42 28.22 -4.45
CA GLU A 229 -0.11 27.10 -3.68
C GLU A 229 -0.23 25.82 -4.53
N ALA A 230 -0.70 25.94 -5.78
CA ALA A 230 -0.77 24.82 -6.71
C ALA A 230 0.63 24.25 -7.04
N GLN A 231 1.64 25.12 -7.18
CA GLN A 231 3.03 24.71 -7.39
C GLN A 231 3.60 24.01 -6.14
N SER A 232 3.39 24.56 -4.95
CA SER A 232 3.79 23.93 -3.67
C SER A 232 3.14 22.55 -3.47
N LEU A 233 1.90 22.40 -3.93
CA LEU A 233 1.20 21.12 -3.91
C LEU A 233 1.82 20.09 -4.87
N LEU A 234 2.30 20.51 -6.05
CA LEU A 234 3.05 19.64 -6.96
C LEU A 234 4.35 19.13 -6.32
N ASP A 235 5.05 19.97 -5.59
CA ASP A 235 6.27 19.59 -4.85
C ASP A 235 5.94 18.58 -3.74
N THR A 236 4.87 18.84 -2.98
CA THR A 236 4.37 17.92 -1.95
C THR A 236 3.96 16.56 -2.54
N ALA A 237 3.27 16.57 -3.68
CA ALA A 237 2.87 15.36 -4.40
C ALA A 237 4.08 14.54 -4.89
N THR A 238 5.20 15.20 -5.21
CA THR A 238 6.45 14.55 -5.60
C THR A 238 7.05 13.74 -4.46
N GLY A 239 6.80 14.13 -3.20
CA GLY A 239 7.20 13.38 -1.99
C GLY A 239 6.45 12.06 -1.77
N VAL A 240 5.27 11.88 -2.36
CA VAL A 240 4.47 10.65 -2.18
C VAL A 240 5.06 9.45 -2.94
N ALA A 241 5.62 9.70 -4.14
CA ALA A 241 6.22 8.66 -4.98
C ALA A 241 7.38 7.89 -4.30
N PRO A 242 8.41 8.54 -3.70
CA PRO A 242 9.48 7.83 -3.01
C PRO A 242 8.98 7.10 -1.75
N ALA A 243 8.00 7.65 -1.03
CA ALA A 243 7.42 6.98 0.13
C ALA A 243 6.68 5.67 -0.27
N LEU A 244 5.95 5.71 -1.38
CA LEU A 244 5.31 4.54 -1.96
C LEU A 244 6.33 3.49 -2.43
N ALA A 245 7.40 3.92 -3.10
CA ALA A 245 8.49 3.04 -3.53
C ALA A 245 9.17 2.36 -2.33
N ALA A 246 9.43 3.10 -1.25
CA ALA A 246 9.99 2.56 -0.01
C ALA A 246 9.07 1.50 0.62
N PHE A 247 7.75 1.71 0.60
CA PHE A 247 6.78 0.73 1.07
C PHE A 247 6.79 -0.55 0.20
N GLN A 248 6.81 -0.41 -1.13
CA GLN A 248 6.90 -1.55 -2.05
C GLN A 248 8.20 -2.35 -1.83
N GLN A 249 9.33 -1.68 -1.67
CA GLN A 249 10.61 -2.33 -1.35
C GLN A 249 10.55 -3.08 -0.01
N ALA A 250 9.92 -2.50 1.01
CA ALA A 250 9.72 -3.17 2.29
C ALA A 250 8.83 -4.43 2.17
N GLN A 251 7.83 -4.43 1.28
CA GLN A 251 7.03 -5.62 0.97
C GLN A 251 7.85 -6.73 0.30
N VAL A 252 8.64 -6.39 -0.73
CA VAL A 252 9.51 -7.35 -1.42
C VAL A 252 10.54 -7.95 -0.45
N ALA A 253 11.17 -7.12 0.38
CA ALA A 253 12.13 -7.59 1.39
C ALA A 253 11.47 -8.50 2.44
N ALA A 254 10.24 -8.19 2.87
CA ALA A 254 9.50 -9.04 3.80
C ALA A 254 9.15 -10.41 3.19
N LEU A 255 8.78 -10.45 1.90
CA LEU A 255 8.52 -11.69 1.18
C LEU A 255 9.80 -12.54 1.07
N ALA A 256 10.93 -11.93 0.69
CA ALA A 256 12.22 -12.62 0.61
C ALA A 256 12.64 -13.20 1.98
N ARG A 257 12.43 -12.46 3.08
CA ARG A 257 12.69 -12.97 4.44
C ARG A 257 11.75 -14.12 4.83
N ALA A 258 10.48 -14.05 4.44
CA ALA A 258 9.53 -15.12 4.70
C ALA A 258 9.90 -16.39 3.94
N GLN A 259 10.27 -16.26 2.66
CA GLN A 259 10.78 -17.38 1.85
C GLN A 259 12.07 -17.97 2.43
N ALA A 260 13.02 -17.12 2.86
CA ALA A 260 14.26 -17.58 3.48
C ALA A 260 14.00 -18.34 4.79
N ARG A 261 13.06 -17.88 5.62
CA ARG A 261 12.63 -18.61 6.83
C ARG A 261 11.96 -19.94 6.49
N GLN A 262 11.15 -19.98 5.43
CA GLN A 262 10.51 -21.22 4.97
C GLN A 262 11.54 -22.22 4.45
N GLN A 263 12.54 -21.77 3.69
CA GLN A 263 13.64 -22.61 3.23
C GLN A 263 14.52 -23.09 4.39
N ALA A 264 14.82 -22.23 5.36
CA ALA A 264 15.56 -22.61 6.56
C ALA A 264 14.78 -23.64 7.40
N GLY A 265 13.47 -23.45 7.55
CA GLY A 265 12.56 -24.40 8.20
C GLY A 265 12.45 -25.73 7.47
N ALA A 266 12.42 -25.71 6.13
CA ALA A 266 12.46 -26.92 5.32
C ALA A 266 13.80 -27.65 5.45
N ARG A 267 14.93 -26.93 5.53
CA ARG A 267 16.25 -27.53 5.76
C ARG A 267 16.37 -28.17 7.14
N THR A 268 15.91 -27.50 8.20
CA THR A 268 15.85 -28.13 9.54
C THR A 268 14.89 -29.31 9.55
N MET A 269 13.77 -29.24 8.83
CA MET A 269 12.84 -30.36 8.68
C MET A 269 13.46 -31.56 7.95
N SER A 270 14.23 -31.31 6.88
CA SER A 270 14.99 -32.37 6.19
C SER A 270 16.06 -32.98 7.08
N VAL A 271 16.72 -32.20 7.93
CA VAL A 271 17.70 -32.71 8.91
C VAL A 271 17.00 -33.58 9.96
N VAL A 272 15.89 -33.13 10.53
CA VAL A 272 15.11 -33.91 11.52
C VAL A 272 14.51 -35.18 10.88
N PHE A 273 14.00 -35.08 9.65
CA PHE A 273 13.50 -36.22 8.90
C PHE A 273 14.63 -37.21 8.58
N ALA A 274 15.80 -36.74 8.12
CA ALA A 274 16.96 -37.59 7.89
C ALA A 274 17.42 -38.28 9.19
N LEU A 275 17.43 -37.56 10.32
CA LEU A 275 17.86 -38.08 11.62
C LEU A 275 16.89 -39.14 12.17
N THR A 276 15.59 -38.93 12.01
CA THR A 276 14.56 -39.93 12.35
C THR A 276 14.64 -41.17 11.44
N LEU A 277 14.87 -40.99 10.14
CA LEU A 277 15.04 -42.10 9.19
C LEU A 277 16.30 -42.92 9.49
N LEU A 278 17.39 -42.27 9.88
CA LEU A 278 18.64 -42.92 10.31
C LEU A 278 18.43 -43.74 11.59
N LEU A 279 17.64 -43.22 12.54
CA LEU A 279 17.30 -43.93 13.77
C LEU A 279 16.45 -45.19 13.48
N VAL A 280 15.43 -45.07 12.62
CA VAL A 280 14.61 -46.22 12.19
C VAL A 280 15.47 -47.26 11.45
N ALA A 281 16.35 -46.84 10.56
CA ALA A 281 17.29 -47.73 9.86
C ALA A 281 18.22 -48.44 10.86
N GLY A 282 18.75 -47.74 11.86
CA GLY A 282 19.58 -48.32 12.91
C GLY A 282 18.84 -49.40 13.73
N VAL A 283 17.57 -49.17 14.06
CA VAL A 283 16.72 -50.16 14.75
C VAL A 283 16.48 -51.39 13.88
N LEU A 284 16.22 -51.22 12.58
CA LEU A 284 16.05 -52.34 11.65
C LEU A 284 17.32 -53.17 11.49
N ILE A 285 18.49 -52.51 11.35
CA ILE A 285 19.78 -53.18 11.21
C ILE A 285 20.13 -53.96 12.48
N THR A 286 19.97 -53.37 13.66
CA THR A 286 20.24 -54.05 14.93
C THR A 286 19.31 -55.24 15.16
N SER A 287 18.03 -55.11 14.81
CA SER A 287 17.08 -56.22 14.79
C SER A 287 17.53 -57.36 13.87
N LEU A 288 17.94 -57.05 12.64
CA LEU A 288 18.41 -58.03 11.66
C LEU A 288 19.68 -58.75 12.15
N VAL A 289 20.63 -58.03 12.74
CA VAL A 289 21.86 -58.60 13.32
C VAL A 289 21.55 -59.52 14.50
N LEU A 290 20.60 -59.16 15.36
CA LEU A 290 20.15 -60.00 16.47
C LEU A 290 19.50 -61.29 15.97
N VAL A 291 18.70 -61.22 14.91
CA VAL A 291 18.12 -62.41 14.26
C VAL A 291 19.22 -63.28 13.64
N LEU A 292 20.16 -62.70 12.90
CA LEU A 292 21.31 -63.41 12.31
C LEU A 292 22.18 -64.09 13.39
N ARG A 293 22.44 -63.42 14.52
CA ARG A 293 23.18 -64.01 15.64
C ARG A 293 22.38 -65.13 16.30
N ALA A 294 21.08 -64.97 16.50
CA ALA A 294 20.21 -66.00 17.06
C ALA A 294 20.07 -67.23 16.16
N VAL A 295 20.21 -67.08 14.83
CA VAL A 295 20.23 -68.19 13.88
C VAL A 295 21.61 -68.84 13.77
N ARG A 296 22.71 -68.09 13.98
CA ARG A 296 24.08 -68.63 13.93
C ARG A 296 24.52 -69.33 15.22
N GLN A 297 24.02 -68.92 16.39
CA GLN A 297 24.33 -69.57 17.67
C GLN A 297 23.95 -71.07 17.76
N PRO A 298 22.76 -71.54 17.31
CA PRO A 298 22.40 -72.94 17.46
C PRO A 298 23.25 -73.91 16.62
N ILE A 299 23.93 -73.44 15.56
CA ILE A 299 24.83 -74.29 14.75
C ILE A 299 26.16 -74.56 15.49
N GLN A 300 26.58 -73.63 16.35
CA GLN A 300 27.82 -73.77 17.13
C GLN A 300 27.64 -74.66 18.35
N ASP A 301 26.45 -74.67 18.95
CA ASP A 301 26.16 -75.48 20.15
C ASP A 301 25.97 -76.97 19.81
N THR A 302 25.52 -77.32 18.61
CA THR A 302 25.41 -78.73 18.16
C THR A 302 26.75 -79.41 17.91
N LEU A 303 27.86 -78.68 17.78
CA LEU A 303 29.19 -79.26 17.57
C LEU A 303 29.95 -79.53 18.88
N ARG A 304 29.38 -79.23 20.05
CA ARG A 304 30.14 -79.21 21.32
C ARG A 304 29.62 -80.08 22.48
N SER A 305 28.71 -81.02 22.26
CA SER A 305 28.26 -81.94 23.34
C SER A 305 28.51 -83.43 22.99
N PRO A 306 29.28 -84.18 23.81
CA PRO A 306 29.66 -85.56 23.56
C PRO A 306 28.69 -86.61 24.17
N ALA A 307 28.63 -87.76 23.48
CA ALA A 307 28.38 -89.15 23.94
C ALA A 307 27.26 -89.47 24.95
N THR A 308 26.41 -90.46 24.62
CA THR A 308 26.35 -91.78 25.31
C THR A 308 25.20 -92.65 24.78
N SER A 309 25.54 -93.84 24.29
CA SER A 309 24.67 -95.04 24.11
C SER A 309 24.29 -95.62 25.50
N PRO A 310 23.36 -96.60 25.69
CA PRO A 310 23.35 -97.91 25.00
C PRO A 310 22.01 -98.71 24.88
N THR A 311 22.03 -99.79 24.05
CA THR A 311 21.42 -101.17 24.17
C THR A 311 19.93 -101.35 24.53
N THR A 312 19.08 -102.28 24.04
CA THR A 312 19.15 -103.71 23.60
C THR A 312 17.75 -104.06 22.98
N VAL A 313 17.52 -105.01 22.06
CA VAL A 313 17.09 -106.43 22.24
C VAL A 313 16.69 -106.96 20.84
N SER A 314 17.45 -107.88 20.22
CA SER A 314 17.29 -109.35 20.16
C SER A 314 16.18 -109.89 19.22
N ASN A 315 16.57 -110.63 18.17
CA ASN A 315 16.25 -112.06 18.11
C ASN A 315 17.13 -112.85 17.11
N HIS A 316 17.66 -113.95 17.64
CA HIS A 316 18.50 -115.03 17.10
C HIS A 316 17.59 -116.15 16.53
N PRO A 317 18.05 -117.39 16.20
CA PRO A 317 19.36 -117.90 15.73
C PRO A 317 19.27 -118.95 14.58
N ALA A 318 20.41 -119.29 13.94
CA ALA A 318 20.77 -120.66 13.50
C ALA A 318 22.26 -120.67 13.06
N ARG A 319 23.19 -121.16 13.89
CA ARG A 319 23.79 -122.52 13.95
C ARG A 319 24.57 -122.97 12.70
N LEU A 320 25.90 -123.06 12.84
CA LEU A 320 26.82 -124.22 12.59
C LEU A 320 28.23 -123.66 12.27
N GLN A 321 29.18 -123.66 13.21
CA GLN A 321 30.14 -124.72 13.57
C GLN A 321 31.35 -124.90 12.64
N ARG A 322 32.53 -124.74 13.26
CA ARG A 322 33.84 -125.41 13.07
C ARG A 322 34.84 -124.94 11.99
N GLN A 323 35.95 -124.43 12.53
CA GLN A 323 37.36 -124.85 12.33
C GLN A 323 37.91 -124.90 10.90
N ARG A 324 38.84 -123.98 10.60
CA ARG A 324 40.30 -124.20 10.73
C ARG A 324 41.02 -122.86 10.77
#